data_AF-A0A1C3VSB4-F1
#
_entry.id   AF-A0A1C3VSB4-F1
#
_cell.length_a   1.000
_cell.length_b   1.000
_cell.length_c   1.000
_cell.angle_alpha   90.00
_cell.angle_beta   90.00
_cell.angle_gamma   90.00
#
_symmetry.space_group_name_H-M   'P 1'
#
loop_
_entity.id
_entity.type
_entity.pdbx_description
1 polymer ?
#
loop_
_entity_poly.entity_id
_entity_poly.type
_entity_poly.pdbx_seq_one_letter_code
_entity_poly.pdbx_strand_id
1 'polypeptide(L)'
;MTVYRKCGPCAHRNGCEIKAKLAEAIKGFGVGSIMHRCKEFVPEFQPGDNVIVRTSDGDADPYWGVTFSEFPAHFVQYNDSMSRAIVYIAPGTKSDCGDYEFEPTNGKEGFCSVSYTPIRQNPVSGNAKGIIARREGKTAMEKCCGRPIGTACKECLEWRHMQ
;
A
#
# COMPACT_ATOMS: atom_id res chain seq x y z
N MET A 1 1.39 -18.47 -17.38
CA MET A 1 0.04 -18.05 -17.82
C MET A 1 -0.42 -16.96 -16.84
N THR A 2 -0.49 -15.70 -17.26
CA THR A 2 -0.57 -14.56 -16.33
C THR A 2 -1.99 -14.01 -16.31
N VAL A 3 -2.84 -14.72 -15.58
CA VAL A 3 -4.29 -14.54 -15.64
C VAL A 3 -4.72 -13.50 -14.61
N TYR A 4 -5.29 -12.38 -15.07
CA TYR A 4 -5.96 -11.31 -14.32
C TYR A 4 -5.07 -10.31 -13.55
N ARG A 5 -4.50 -9.33 -14.26
CA ARG A 5 -3.72 -8.23 -13.65
C ARG A 5 -4.46 -7.51 -12.50
N LYS A 6 -5.79 -7.36 -12.59
CA LYS A 6 -6.60 -6.67 -11.57
C LYS A 6 -7.04 -7.54 -10.39
N CYS A 7 -6.93 -8.87 -10.47
CA CYS A 7 -7.16 -9.74 -9.32
C CYS A 7 -5.92 -9.85 -8.42
N GLY A 8 -4.76 -9.35 -8.87
CA GLY A 8 -3.53 -9.29 -8.09
C GLY A 8 -3.76 -8.71 -6.69
N PRO A 9 -4.24 -7.45 -6.58
CA PRO A 9 -4.48 -6.78 -5.30
C PRO A 9 -5.80 -7.14 -4.61
N CYS A 10 -6.46 -8.23 -5.02
CA CYS A 10 -7.72 -8.64 -4.40
C CYS A 10 -7.47 -9.48 -3.14
N ALA A 11 -8.16 -9.20 -2.04
CA ALA A 11 -8.11 -9.99 -0.81
C ALA A 11 -8.50 -11.46 -1.05
N HIS A 12 -9.39 -11.72 -2.02
CA HIS A 12 -9.87 -13.06 -2.38
C HIS A 12 -9.05 -13.73 -3.50
N ARG A 13 -7.87 -13.21 -3.86
CA ARG A 13 -7.06 -13.71 -4.99
C ARG A 13 -6.74 -15.21 -4.94
N ASN A 14 -6.63 -15.76 -3.73
CA ASN A 14 -6.39 -17.17 -3.46
C ASN A 14 -7.74 -17.86 -3.27
N GLY A 15 -8.13 -18.74 -4.20
CA GLY A 15 -9.40 -19.47 -4.12
C GLY A 15 -10.61 -18.77 -4.76
N CYS A 16 -10.44 -17.66 -5.49
CA CYS A 16 -11.55 -17.02 -6.20
C CYS A 16 -12.13 -17.95 -7.30
N GLU A 17 -13.39 -18.37 -7.14
CA GLU A 17 -14.08 -19.20 -8.14
C GLU A 17 -14.23 -18.51 -9.50
N ILE A 18 -14.48 -17.19 -9.51
CA ILE A 18 -14.61 -16.42 -10.75
C ILE A 18 -13.32 -16.47 -11.55
N LYS A 19 -12.17 -16.37 -10.86
CA LYS A 19 -10.84 -16.50 -11.46
C LYS A 19 -10.66 -17.89 -12.09
N ALA A 20 -11.09 -18.95 -11.40
CA ALA A 20 -11.00 -20.31 -11.89
C ALA A 20 -11.90 -20.53 -13.14
N LYS A 21 -13.17 -20.12 -13.07
CA LYS A 21 -14.14 -20.21 -14.18
C LYS A 21 -13.67 -19.45 -15.41
N LEU A 22 -13.14 -18.24 -15.23
CA LEU A 22 -12.60 -17.47 -16.34
C LEU A 22 -11.34 -18.12 -16.94
N ALA A 23 -10.48 -18.76 -16.11
CA ALA A 23 -9.23 -19.35 -16.59
C ALA A 23 -9.52 -20.62 -17.40
N GLU A 24 -10.53 -21.38 -16.98
CA GLU A 24 -11.06 -22.52 -17.71
C GLU A 24 -11.70 -22.09 -19.04
N ALA A 25 -12.55 -21.05 -19.03
CA ALA A 25 -13.24 -20.57 -20.22
C ALA A 25 -12.31 -20.09 -21.34
N ILE A 26 -11.08 -19.66 -21.01
CA ILE A 26 -10.12 -19.10 -21.98
C ILE A 26 -9.03 -20.10 -22.36
N LYS A 27 -9.05 -21.28 -21.72
CA LYS A 27 -8.10 -22.35 -22.00
C LYS A 27 -8.26 -22.81 -23.45
N GLY A 28 -7.16 -22.86 -24.19
CA GLY A 28 -7.15 -23.27 -25.61
C GLY A 28 -7.34 -22.13 -26.62
N PHE A 29 -7.70 -20.92 -26.19
CA PHE A 29 -7.84 -19.76 -27.09
C PHE A 29 -6.52 -19.01 -27.37
N GLY A 30 -5.39 -19.48 -26.84
CA GLY A 30 -4.09 -18.79 -26.94
C GLY A 30 -4.00 -17.47 -26.15
N VAL A 31 -5.03 -17.12 -25.38
CA VAL A 31 -5.05 -15.88 -24.58
C VAL A 31 -4.20 -16.05 -23.32
N GLY A 32 -3.10 -15.31 -23.25
CA GLY A 32 -2.17 -15.36 -22.11
C GLY A 32 -2.62 -14.58 -20.87
N SER A 33 -3.44 -13.53 -21.05
CA SER A 33 -3.93 -12.67 -19.97
C SER A 33 -5.22 -11.94 -20.37
N ILE A 34 -6.13 -11.73 -19.40
CA ILE A 34 -7.35 -10.94 -19.58
C ILE A 34 -7.43 -9.85 -18.51
N MET A 35 -7.84 -8.65 -18.92
CA MET A 35 -8.19 -7.56 -18.01
C MET A 35 -9.68 -7.66 -17.64
N HIS A 36 -9.98 -8.31 -16.53
CA HIS A 36 -11.33 -8.41 -16.00
C HIS A 36 -11.50 -7.46 -14.81
N ARG A 37 -12.60 -6.68 -14.80
CA ARG A 37 -13.02 -5.89 -13.63
C ARG A 37 -14.10 -6.68 -12.88
N CYS A 38 -13.69 -7.35 -11.82
CA CYS A 38 -14.60 -8.12 -10.98
C CYS A 38 -15.53 -7.18 -10.20
N LYS A 39 -16.82 -7.51 -10.13
CA LYS A 39 -17.80 -6.76 -9.31
C LYS A 39 -17.60 -6.99 -7.82
N GLU A 40 -17.09 -8.16 -7.45
CA GLU A 40 -16.79 -8.59 -6.08
C GLU A 40 -15.34 -8.28 -5.69
N PHE A 41 -14.69 -7.34 -6.38
CA PHE A 41 -13.33 -6.96 -6.06
C PHE A 41 -13.28 -6.30 -4.67
N VAL A 42 -12.49 -6.90 -3.77
CA VAL A 42 -12.18 -6.35 -2.46
C VAL A 42 -10.68 -6.07 -2.42
N PRO A 43 -10.22 -4.81 -2.28
CA PRO A 43 -8.79 -4.52 -2.20
C PRO A 43 -8.18 -5.15 -0.93
N GLU A 44 -6.99 -5.73 -1.06
CA GLU A 44 -6.24 -6.31 0.07
C GLU A 44 -5.80 -5.24 1.08
N PHE A 45 -5.48 -4.04 0.61
CA PHE A 45 -5.10 -2.90 1.44
C PHE A 45 -6.06 -1.71 1.26
N GLN A 46 -6.35 -1.03 2.36
CA GLN A 46 -7.11 0.22 2.40
C GLN A 46 -6.18 1.41 2.65
N PRO A 47 -6.53 2.62 2.18
CA PRO A 47 -5.79 3.83 2.51
C PRO A 47 -5.59 3.99 4.03
N GLY A 48 -4.33 4.12 4.43
CA GLY A 48 -3.89 4.22 5.82
C GLY A 48 -3.53 2.90 6.50
N ASP A 49 -3.63 1.76 5.82
CA ASP A 49 -3.13 0.50 6.36
C ASP A 49 -1.60 0.56 6.52
N ASN A 50 -1.11 0.01 7.64
CA ASN A 50 0.33 -0.15 7.84
C ASN A 50 0.81 -1.38 7.07
N VAL A 51 1.80 -1.15 6.24
CA VAL A 51 2.37 -2.18 5.38
C VAL A 51 3.89 -2.18 5.53
N ILE A 52 4.50 -3.29 5.17
CA ILE A 52 5.93 -3.41 4.97
C ILE A 52 6.18 -3.45 3.48
N VAL A 53 7.11 -2.63 3.02
CA VAL A 53 7.45 -2.47 1.61
C VAL A 53 8.89 -2.88 1.41
N ARG A 54 9.11 -3.83 0.49
CA ARG A 54 10.44 -4.24 0.07
C ARG A 54 10.94 -3.36 -1.07
N THR A 55 12.01 -2.59 -0.84
CA THR A 55 12.69 -1.76 -1.84
C THR A 55 14.02 -2.39 -2.24
N SER A 56 14.46 -2.20 -3.48
CA SER A 56 15.82 -2.54 -3.90
C SER A 56 16.75 -1.40 -3.52
N ASP A 57 17.89 -1.74 -2.92
CA ASP A 57 18.95 -0.75 -2.74
C ASP A 57 19.55 -0.52 -4.13
N GLY A 58 19.59 0.75 -4.56
CA GLY A 58 19.93 1.12 -5.94
C GLY A 58 21.34 0.73 -6.37
N ASP A 59 22.19 0.40 -5.41
CA ASP A 59 23.56 -0.08 -5.62
C ASP A 59 23.56 -1.61 -5.64
N ALA A 60 23.41 -2.18 -6.84
CA ALA A 60 23.69 -3.59 -7.04
C ALA A 60 25.19 -3.82 -6.79
N ASP A 61 25.54 -4.46 -5.68
CA ASP A 61 26.91 -4.89 -5.45
C ASP A 61 27.28 -5.91 -6.55
N PRO A 62 28.37 -5.72 -7.30
CA PRO A 62 28.74 -6.61 -8.40
C PRO A 62 29.04 -8.06 -7.97
N TYR A 63 29.27 -8.29 -6.68
CA TYR A 63 29.53 -9.61 -6.09
C TYR A 63 28.30 -10.19 -5.38
N TRP A 64 27.49 -9.35 -4.71
CA TRP A 64 26.36 -9.81 -3.89
C TRP A 64 24.98 -9.64 -4.55
N GLY A 65 24.93 -8.95 -5.71
CA GLY A 65 23.70 -8.70 -6.45
C GLY A 65 22.86 -7.58 -5.85
N VAL A 66 21.59 -7.52 -6.24
CA VAL A 66 20.62 -6.53 -5.75
C VAL A 66 20.24 -6.89 -4.31
N THR A 67 20.65 -6.07 -3.35
CA THR A 67 20.14 -6.16 -1.98
C THR A 67 18.76 -5.53 -1.88
N PHE A 68 17.97 -6.04 -0.95
CA PHE A 68 16.63 -5.55 -0.72
C PHE A 68 16.46 -5.25 0.76
N SER A 69 15.95 -4.05 1.03
CA SER A 69 15.61 -3.59 2.36
C SER A 69 14.09 -3.52 2.52
N GLU A 70 13.59 -3.84 3.72
CA GLU A 70 12.17 -3.75 4.04
C GLU A 70 11.95 -2.54 4.97
N PHE A 71 10.99 -1.68 4.60
CA PHE A 71 10.66 -0.47 5.35
C PHE A 71 9.20 -0.47 5.77
N PRO A 72 8.87 -0.04 7.00
CA PRO A 72 7.49 0.23 7.38
C PRO A 72 6.95 1.43 6.59
N ALA A 73 5.71 1.31 6.12
CA ALA A 73 5.07 2.29 5.27
C ALA A 73 3.56 2.36 5.56
N HIS A 74 2.92 3.38 5.01
CA HIS A 74 1.47 3.48 4.96
C HIS A 74 0.98 3.32 3.53
N PHE A 75 -0.02 2.47 3.33
CA PHE A 75 -0.67 2.34 2.04
C PHE A 75 -1.49 3.60 1.73
N VAL A 76 -1.32 4.19 0.54
CA VAL A 76 -2.08 5.38 0.13
C VAL A 76 -3.23 4.94 -0.77
N GLN A 77 -2.91 4.36 -1.93
CA GLN A 77 -3.90 3.92 -2.93
C GLN A 77 -3.23 3.04 -3.99
N TYR A 78 -4.04 2.34 -4.79
CA TYR A 78 -3.55 1.76 -6.04
C TYR A 78 -3.55 2.81 -7.17
N ASN A 79 -2.70 2.63 -8.18
CA ASN A 79 -2.82 3.39 -9.42
C ASN A 79 -4.05 2.94 -10.22
N ASP A 80 -4.46 3.72 -11.24
CA ASP A 80 -5.67 3.44 -12.05
C ASP A 80 -5.68 2.06 -12.70
N SER A 81 -4.49 1.55 -13.02
CA SER A 81 -4.31 0.23 -13.62
C SER A 81 -4.26 -0.92 -12.62
N MET A 82 -4.24 -0.64 -11.32
CA MET A 82 -4.05 -1.59 -10.22
C MET A 82 -2.76 -2.42 -10.34
N SER A 83 -1.79 -1.93 -11.10
CA SER A 83 -0.49 -2.58 -11.33
C SER A 83 0.56 -2.17 -10.31
N ARG A 84 0.37 -1.00 -9.70
CA ARG A 84 1.26 -0.43 -8.69
C ARG A 84 0.43 0.14 -7.54
N ALA A 85 1.03 0.12 -6.37
CA ALA A 85 0.54 0.80 -5.19
C ALA A 85 1.36 2.07 -4.98
N ILE A 86 0.71 3.10 -4.48
CA ILE A 86 1.33 4.29 -3.94
C ILE A 86 1.37 4.08 -2.43
N VAL A 87 2.57 4.14 -1.88
CA VAL A 87 2.84 4.00 -0.45
C VAL A 87 3.57 5.23 0.03
N TYR A 88 3.48 5.52 1.33
CA TYR A 88 4.23 6.57 1.98
C TYR A 88 5.18 5.94 3.00
N ILE A 89 6.48 6.17 2.79
CA ILE A 89 7.55 5.85 3.74
C ILE A 89 8.09 7.18 4.24
N ALA A 90 8.06 7.43 5.55
CA ALA A 90 8.59 8.68 6.07
C ALA A 90 10.10 8.77 5.80
N PRO A 91 10.63 9.89 5.27
CA PRO A 91 12.08 10.04 5.08
C PRO A 91 12.84 9.81 6.39
N GLY A 92 13.97 9.08 6.33
CA GLY A 92 14.74 8.69 7.52
C GLY A 92 14.14 7.51 8.31
N THR A 93 13.08 6.88 7.81
CA THR A 93 12.59 5.61 8.39
C THR A 93 13.66 4.55 8.27
N LYS A 94 14.00 3.90 9.40
CA LYS A 94 14.95 2.79 9.41
C LYS A 94 14.32 1.54 8.82
N SER A 95 15.14 0.75 8.13
CA SER A 95 14.77 -0.59 7.68
C SER A 95 14.49 -1.49 8.89
N ASP A 96 13.83 -2.63 8.65
CA ASP A 96 13.54 -3.61 9.70
C ASP A 96 14.82 -4.15 10.39
N CYS A 97 15.94 -4.24 9.67
CA CYS A 97 17.24 -4.60 10.24
C CYS A 97 17.97 -3.43 10.91
N GLY A 98 17.51 -2.19 10.72
CA GLY A 98 18.10 -0.99 11.32
C GLY A 98 19.35 -0.44 10.64
N ASP A 99 19.88 -1.14 9.63
CA ASP A 99 21.14 -0.80 8.95
C ASP A 99 20.99 0.29 7.89
N TYR A 100 19.77 0.50 7.38
CA TYR A 100 19.50 1.42 6.27
C TYR A 100 18.44 2.44 6.67
N GLU A 101 18.61 3.68 6.22
CA GLU A 101 17.61 4.74 6.34
C GLU A 101 16.98 5.01 4.97
N PHE A 102 15.66 5.16 4.96
CA PHE A 102 14.94 5.39 3.73
C PHE A 102 15.18 6.82 3.20
N GLU A 103 15.82 6.90 2.03
CA GLU A 103 16.08 8.14 1.32
C GLU A 103 15.25 8.24 0.03
N PRO A 104 14.28 9.17 -0.07
CA PRO A 104 13.44 9.28 -1.26
C PRO A 104 14.22 9.86 -2.46
N THR A 105 14.27 9.10 -3.55
CA THR A 105 14.99 9.44 -4.79
C THR A 105 14.43 10.67 -5.52
N ASN A 106 13.16 11.01 -5.32
CA ASN A 106 12.46 12.09 -6.07
C ASN A 106 12.24 13.37 -5.28
N GLY A 107 13.07 13.66 -4.27
CA GLY A 107 13.10 15.00 -3.68
C GLY A 107 11.97 15.33 -2.70
N LYS A 108 11.86 14.51 -1.62
CA LYS A 108 11.47 14.91 -0.24
C LYS A 108 10.10 14.51 0.32
N GLU A 109 9.23 13.83 -0.40
CA GLU A 109 7.87 13.60 0.13
C GLU A 109 7.59 12.16 0.61
N GLY A 110 8.54 11.23 0.52
CA GLY A 110 8.35 9.86 1.02
C GLY A 110 7.34 8.99 0.25
N PHE A 111 6.68 9.54 -0.78
CA PHE A 111 5.75 8.81 -1.62
C PHE A 111 6.50 7.97 -2.65
N CYS A 112 6.22 6.67 -2.66
CA CYS A 112 6.82 5.71 -3.57
C CYS A 112 5.74 4.99 -4.37
N SER A 113 5.98 4.84 -5.67
CA SER A 113 5.20 3.93 -6.50
C SER A 113 5.90 2.57 -6.54
N VAL A 114 5.32 1.58 -5.89
CA VAL A 114 5.86 0.23 -5.81
C VAL A 114 4.96 -0.76 -6.51
N SER A 115 5.53 -1.86 -7.01
CA SER A 115 4.71 -2.99 -7.44
C SER A 115 3.87 -3.49 -6.26
N TYR A 116 2.76 -4.18 -6.52
CA TYR A 116 1.94 -4.73 -5.44
C TYR A 116 2.61 -5.93 -4.74
N THR A 117 3.35 -6.76 -5.48
CA THR A 117 4.07 -7.93 -4.94
C THR A 117 5.00 -7.64 -3.74
N PRO A 118 5.76 -6.53 -3.70
CA PRO A 118 6.62 -6.20 -2.56
C PRO A 118 5.90 -5.67 -1.31
N ILE A 119 4.57 -5.61 -1.28
CA ILE A 119 3.81 -5.12 -0.12
C ILE A 119 3.32 -6.30 0.72
N ARG A 120 3.54 -6.24 2.04
CA ARG A 120 2.97 -7.18 3.01
C ARG A 120 2.31 -6.42 4.16
N GLN A 121 1.36 -7.05 4.84
CA GLN A 121 0.78 -6.47 6.04
C GLN A 121 1.82 -6.42 7.16
N ASN A 122 1.92 -5.31 7.89
CA ASN A 122 2.85 -5.20 9.01
C ASN A 122 2.26 -5.89 10.26
N PRO A 123 2.86 -6.98 10.78
CA PRO A 123 2.33 -7.70 11.94
C PRO A 123 2.55 -6.95 13.26
N VAL A 124 3.49 -6.01 13.32
CA VAL A 124 3.90 -5.31 14.55
C VAL A 124 2.90 -4.22 14.93
N SER A 125 2.11 -3.73 13.97
CA SER A 125 1.03 -2.79 14.27
C SER A 125 -0.25 -3.55 14.64
N GLY A 126 -0.48 -3.80 15.92
CA GLY A 126 -1.81 -4.19 16.39
C GLY A 126 -2.83 -3.13 15.97
N ASN A 127 -3.72 -3.44 15.01
CA ASN A 127 -4.89 -2.67 14.57
C ASN A 127 -4.78 -1.12 14.42
N ALA A 128 -3.58 -0.55 14.35
CA ALA A 128 -3.39 0.89 14.28
C ALA A 128 -3.54 1.37 12.84
N LYS A 129 -4.77 1.58 12.38
CA LYS A 129 -5.04 2.24 11.08
C LYS A 129 -4.47 3.66 11.10
N GLY A 130 -3.35 3.89 10.40
CA GLY A 130 -2.66 5.18 10.34
C GLY A 130 -3.15 6.01 9.15
N ILE A 131 -4.06 6.95 9.40
CA ILE A 131 -4.70 7.81 8.40
C ILE A 131 -3.68 8.69 7.66
N ILE A 132 -3.76 8.74 6.33
CA ILE A 132 -3.11 9.75 5.49
C ILE A 132 -4.16 10.78 5.05
N ALA A 133 -3.96 12.06 5.37
CA ALA A 133 -4.67 13.16 4.71
C ALA A 133 -3.73 14.35 4.48
N ARG A 134 -3.65 14.82 3.23
CA ARG A 134 -3.03 16.10 2.86
C ARG A 134 -4.10 17.18 2.73
N ARG A 135 -3.85 18.37 3.29
CA ARG A 135 -4.14 19.64 2.62
C ARG A 135 -3.21 20.76 3.13
N GLU A 136 -2.57 21.42 2.17
CA GLU A 136 -1.97 22.78 2.19
C GLU A 136 -1.58 23.38 3.57
N GLY A 137 -0.31 23.23 3.94
CA GLY A 137 0.43 24.29 4.64
C GLY A 137 0.29 24.44 6.16
N LYS A 138 -0.35 23.53 6.91
CA LYS A 138 -0.33 23.58 8.39
C LYS A 138 -0.13 22.19 9.01
N THR A 139 1.02 22.00 9.66
CA THR A 139 1.31 20.87 10.55
C THR A 139 0.53 21.04 11.84
N ALA A 140 -0.64 20.40 11.95
CA ALA A 140 -1.26 20.14 13.25
C ALA A 140 -0.77 18.78 13.76
N MET A 141 0.46 18.75 14.26
CA MET A 141 0.89 17.69 15.15
C MET A 141 0.53 18.13 16.56
N GLU A 142 -0.60 17.69 17.06
CA GLU A 142 -0.70 17.42 18.50
C GLU A 142 -1.94 16.59 18.77
N LYS A 143 -1.77 15.62 19.67
CA LYS A 143 -2.81 14.72 20.16
C LYS A 143 -4.10 15.49 20.41
N CYS A 144 -5.08 15.37 19.53
CA CYS A 144 -6.44 15.67 19.94
C CYS A 144 -6.90 14.50 20.83
N CYS A 145 -6.59 14.63 22.11
CA CYS A 145 -7.17 13.93 23.27
C CYS A 145 -6.95 12.42 23.49
N GLY A 146 -6.07 11.73 22.76
CA GLY A 146 -5.62 10.37 23.14
C GLY A 146 -6.74 9.31 23.23
N ARG A 147 -7.80 9.45 22.42
CA ARG A 147 -8.93 8.50 22.37
C ARG A 147 -8.88 7.62 21.11
N PRO A 148 -9.44 6.39 21.18
CA PRO A 148 -9.46 5.46 20.06
C PRO A 148 -10.25 5.98 18.83
N ILE A 149 -9.88 5.44 17.66
CA ILE A 149 -10.43 5.80 16.34
C ILE A 149 -11.95 5.55 16.32
N GLY A 150 -12.74 6.60 16.07
CA GLY A 150 -14.21 6.52 15.96
C GLY A 150 -14.98 7.50 16.86
N THR A 151 -14.33 8.09 17.86
CA THR A 151 -14.91 9.15 18.69
C THR A 151 -14.23 10.48 18.41
N ALA A 152 -14.78 11.28 17.50
CA ALA A 152 -14.41 12.69 17.43
C ALA A 152 -14.86 13.38 18.73
N CYS A 153 -13.97 14.17 19.37
CA CYS A 153 -14.39 14.98 20.50
C CYS A 153 -15.36 16.07 20.05
N LYS A 154 -16.15 16.59 20.99
CA LYS A 154 -17.20 17.59 20.73
C LYS A 154 -16.67 18.84 20.02
N GLU A 155 -15.44 19.26 20.33
CA GLU A 155 -14.77 20.40 19.68
C GLU A 155 -14.43 20.14 18.19
N CYS A 156 -14.06 18.90 17.82
CA CYS A 156 -13.85 18.53 16.42
C CYS A 156 -15.16 18.43 15.62
N LEU A 157 -16.27 18.08 16.30
CA LEU A 157 -17.61 18.06 15.69
C LEU A 157 -18.17 19.46 15.52
N GLU A 158 -17.96 20.37 16.48
CA GLU A 158 -18.42 21.75 16.41
C GLU A 158 -17.71 22.55 15.31
N TRP A 159 -16.43 22.28 15.03
CA TRP A 159 -15.72 22.85 13.87
C TRP A 159 -16.32 22.48 12.50
N ARG A 160 -17.02 21.34 12.41
CA ARG A 160 -17.69 20.90 11.18
C ARG A 160 -18.97 21.69 10.88
N HIS A 161 -19.53 22.37 11.87
CA HIS A 161 -20.81 23.06 11.78
C HIS A 161 -20.69 24.60 11.74
N MET A 162 -19.48 25.15 11.72
CA MET A 162 -19.22 26.59 11.52
C MET A 162 -18.81 26.94 10.08
N GLN A 163 -19.17 26.11 9.09
CA GLN A 163 -19.20 26.49 7.67
C GLN A 163 -20.53 27.11 7.29
#